data_AF-A0A494YCI8-F1
#
_entry.id   AF-A0A494YCI8-F1
#
_cell.length_a   1.000
_cell.length_b   1.000
_cell.length_c   1.000
_cell.angle_alpha   90.00
_cell.angle_beta   90.00
_cell.angle_gamma   90.00
#
_symmetry.space_group_name_H-M   'P 1'
#
loop_
_entity.id
_entity.type
_entity.pdbx_description
1 polymer ?
#
loop_
_entity_poly.entity_id
_entity_poly.type
_entity_poly.pdbx_seq_one_letter_code
_entity_poly.pdbx_strand_id
1 'polypeptide(L)'
;MIRILSQEFENQEQRITELFNYHSDKKTVIHVYAEVSQFYDVVGRVTEGTYDLDDNTIKIYTPLNLSSPSVRSEYVFQLIHEFVHSVIQQINSKIGQVKWLDEGTAYYASGQLEAELKSPTRHPVFPDFEQVASPSFFDVFNQSAYFYSGTIVKFITDKYGQESLNKVIRNPDHFEELLNVSFQTFYEEWKAWSNHSLMSIVKENFSG
;
A
#
# COMPACT_ATOMS: atom_id res chain seq x y z
N MET A 1 14.28 -19.23 -4.93
CA MET A 1 13.03 -18.51 -4.60
C MET A 1 12.98 -18.14 -3.11
N ILE A 2 12.63 -19.05 -2.19
CA ILE A 2 12.41 -18.73 -0.75
C ILE A 2 13.54 -17.94 -0.11
N ARG A 3 14.81 -18.33 -0.33
CA ARG A 3 15.96 -17.60 0.22
C ARG A 3 16.01 -16.13 -0.23
N ILE A 4 15.63 -15.84 -1.48
CA ILE A 4 15.59 -14.47 -1.99
C ILE A 4 14.47 -13.70 -1.27
N LEU A 5 13.25 -14.24 -1.24
CA LEU A 5 12.13 -13.60 -0.58
C LEU A 5 12.37 -13.34 0.91
N SER A 6 12.93 -14.32 1.64
CA SER A 6 13.26 -14.17 3.07
C SER A 6 14.25 -13.04 3.29
N GLN A 7 15.32 -12.98 2.49
CA GLN A 7 16.32 -11.93 2.61
C GLN A 7 15.74 -10.54 2.31
N GLU A 8 14.94 -10.43 1.25
CA GLU A 8 14.30 -9.15 0.88
C GLU A 8 13.28 -8.73 1.94
N PHE A 9 12.52 -9.66 2.51
CA PHE A 9 11.60 -9.41 3.62
C PHE A 9 12.34 -8.90 4.86
N GLU A 10 13.37 -9.62 5.32
CA GLU A 10 14.16 -9.25 6.51
C GLU A 10 14.81 -7.86 6.35
N ASN A 11 15.23 -7.50 5.13
CA ASN A 11 15.78 -6.17 4.85
C ASN A 11 14.73 -5.04 4.98
N GLN A 12 13.44 -5.36 4.88
CA GLN A 12 12.33 -4.40 4.93
C GLN A 12 11.59 -4.42 6.25
N GLU A 13 11.65 -5.53 7.01
CA GLU A 13 10.90 -5.72 8.24
C GLU A 13 11.17 -4.59 9.24
N GLN A 14 12.44 -4.28 9.50
CA GLN A 14 12.82 -3.19 10.41
C GLN A 14 12.27 -1.85 9.92
N ARG A 15 12.42 -1.53 8.63
CA ARG A 15 11.92 -0.28 8.06
C ARG A 15 10.41 -0.13 8.24
N ILE A 16 9.64 -1.18 7.96
CA ILE A 16 8.17 -1.15 8.05
C ILE A 16 7.72 -1.07 9.51
N THR A 17 8.32 -1.84 10.41
CA THR A 17 7.95 -1.83 11.83
C THR A 17 8.30 -0.49 12.49
N GLU A 18 9.43 0.12 12.15
CA GLU A 18 9.79 1.48 12.57
C GLU A 18 8.86 2.54 11.96
N LEU A 19 8.51 2.41 10.67
CA LEU A 19 7.59 3.33 10.00
C LEU A 19 6.27 3.46 10.75
N PHE A 20 5.76 2.35 11.28
CA PHE A 20 4.47 2.29 11.97
C PHE A 20 4.54 2.25 13.50
N ASN A 21 5.72 2.46 14.11
CA ASN A 21 5.94 2.31 15.55
C ASN A 21 5.32 1.01 16.09
N TYR A 22 5.55 -0.10 15.36
CA TYR A 22 4.98 -1.40 15.65
C TYR A 22 6.04 -2.31 16.27
N HIS A 23 5.69 -2.93 17.38
CA HIS A 23 6.52 -3.91 18.06
C HIS A 23 5.67 -5.14 18.37
N SER A 24 6.20 -6.32 18.06
CA SER A 24 5.54 -7.59 18.32
C SER A 24 6.57 -8.66 18.64
N ASP A 25 6.28 -9.46 19.65
CA ASP A 25 7.07 -10.64 20.01
C ASP A 25 6.67 -11.87 19.16
N LYS A 26 5.62 -11.75 18.33
CA LYS A 26 5.15 -12.82 17.45
C LYS A 26 5.94 -12.80 16.15
N LYS A 27 6.32 -14.00 15.70
CA LYS A 27 6.91 -14.16 14.37
C LYS A 27 5.86 -14.01 13.28
N THR A 28 6.21 -13.28 12.23
CA THR A 28 5.43 -13.24 10.98
C THR A 28 5.52 -14.59 10.29
N VAL A 29 4.37 -15.19 9.96
CA VAL A 29 4.29 -16.44 9.20
C VAL A 29 3.89 -16.13 7.76
N ILE A 30 4.67 -16.66 6.82
CA ILE A 30 4.51 -16.39 5.38
C ILE A 30 4.43 -17.72 4.65
N HIS A 31 3.28 -18.00 4.04
CA HIS A 31 3.05 -19.16 3.19
C HIS A 31 3.22 -18.76 1.72
N VAL A 32 4.20 -19.39 1.06
CA VAL A 32 4.54 -19.12 -0.34
C VAL A 32 4.08 -20.28 -1.21
N TYR A 33 3.23 -20.00 -2.18
CA TYR A 33 2.69 -20.96 -3.13
C TYR A 33 3.41 -20.82 -4.47
N ALA A 34 3.91 -21.94 -5.01
CA ALA A 34 4.59 -21.97 -6.30
C ALA A 34 3.63 -22.07 -7.50
N GLU A 35 2.38 -22.50 -7.24
CA GLU A 35 1.35 -22.70 -8.26
C GLU A 35 0.17 -21.77 -7.98
N VAL A 36 -0.16 -20.93 -8.96
CA VAL A 36 -1.21 -19.91 -8.80
C VAL A 36 -2.60 -20.51 -8.59
N SER A 37 -2.87 -21.67 -9.19
CA SER A 37 -4.13 -22.39 -9.00
C SER A 37 -4.31 -22.85 -7.55
N GLN A 38 -3.26 -23.44 -6.95
CA GLN A 38 -3.30 -23.85 -5.54
C GLN A 38 -3.49 -22.66 -4.61
N PHE A 39 -2.85 -21.52 -4.93
CA PHE A 39 -3.05 -20.29 -4.18
C PHE A 39 -4.51 -19.82 -4.23
N TYR A 40 -5.12 -19.78 -5.42
CA TYR A 40 -6.52 -19.40 -5.58
C TYR A 40 -7.48 -20.38 -4.90
N ASP A 41 -7.18 -21.68 -4.91
CA ASP A 41 -7.99 -22.69 -4.21
C ASP A 41 -7.99 -22.47 -2.69
N VAL A 42 -6.85 -22.08 -2.12
CA VAL A 42 -6.73 -21.79 -0.68
C VAL A 42 -7.36 -20.45 -0.31
N VAL A 43 -7.14 -19.41 -1.11
CA VAL A 43 -7.60 -18.05 -0.82
C VAL A 43 -9.06 -17.82 -1.22
N GLY A 44 -9.59 -18.63 -2.13
CA GLY A 44 -10.99 -18.57 -2.58
C GLY A 44 -11.31 -17.39 -3.51
N ARG A 45 -10.30 -16.63 -3.95
CA ARG A 45 -10.43 -15.52 -4.90
C ARG A 45 -9.14 -15.30 -5.69
N VAL A 46 -9.26 -14.65 -6.84
CA VAL A 46 -8.12 -14.16 -7.62
C VAL A 46 -7.53 -12.93 -6.94
N THR A 47 -6.26 -13.00 -6.55
CA THR A 47 -5.48 -11.91 -5.95
C THR A 47 -3.98 -12.23 -6.08
N GLU A 48 -3.10 -11.28 -5.82
CA GLU A 48 -1.64 -11.50 -5.87
C GLU A 48 -1.05 -11.89 -4.50
N GLY A 49 -1.80 -11.59 -3.43
CA GLY A 49 -1.48 -11.90 -2.04
C GLY A 49 -2.71 -11.72 -1.15
N THR A 50 -2.60 -12.18 0.10
CA THR A 50 -3.55 -11.83 1.15
C THR A 50 -2.89 -11.96 2.52
N TYR A 51 -3.22 -11.03 3.41
CA TYR A 51 -3.10 -11.21 4.85
C TYR A 51 -4.40 -11.76 5.43
N ASP A 52 -4.28 -12.78 6.27
CA ASP A 52 -5.38 -13.37 7.02
C ASP A 52 -5.25 -12.96 8.49
N LEU A 53 -6.16 -12.11 8.96
CA LEU A 53 -6.13 -11.57 10.32
C LEU A 53 -6.42 -12.66 11.37
N ASP A 54 -7.28 -13.63 11.05
CA ASP A 54 -7.68 -14.68 11.99
C ASP A 54 -6.54 -15.70 12.20
N ASP A 55 -5.85 -16.06 11.11
CA ASP A 55 -4.70 -16.97 11.10
C ASP A 55 -3.36 -16.25 11.32
N ASN A 56 -3.38 -14.91 11.39
CA ASN A 56 -2.20 -14.03 11.44
C ASN A 56 -1.09 -14.45 10.45
N THR A 57 -1.48 -14.77 9.23
CA THR A 57 -0.60 -15.39 8.24
C THR A 57 -0.70 -14.66 6.91
N ILE A 58 0.45 -14.38 6.32
CA ILE A 58 0.56 -13.85 4.96
C ILE A 58 0.60 -15.02 3.98
N LYS A 59 -0.24 -15.00 2.96
CA LYS A 59 -0.31 -16.03 1.92
C LYS A 59 -0.03 -15.33 0.58
N ILE A 60 0.99 -15.78 -0.15
CA ILE A 60 1.37 -15.19 -1.44
C ILE A 60 1.65 -16.26 -2.50
N TYR A 61 1.37 -15.94 -3.75
CA TYR A 61 1.89 -16.69 -4.88
C TYR A 61 3.21 -16.09 -5.35
N THR A 62 4.15 -16.92 -5.79
CA THR A 62 5.40 -16.45 -6.42
C THR A 62 5.89 -17.47 -7.45
N PRO A 63 6.30 -17.04 -8.66
CA PRO A 63 6.90 -17.93 -9.64
C PRO A 63 8.23 -18.47 -9.14
N LEU A 64 8.55 -19.71 -9.53
CA LEU A 64 9.78 -20.39 -9.13
C LEU A 64 11.05 -19.62 -9.52
N ASN A 65 10.99 -18.83 -10.60
CA ASN A 65 12.12 -18.08 -11.14
C ASN A 65 11.99 -16.57 -10.87
N LEU A 66 12.79 -16.09 -9.90
CA LEU A 66 12.95 -14.67 -9.56
C LEU A 66 14.30 -14.10 -10.04
N SER A 67 14.85 -14.66 -11.12
CA SER A 67 16.17 -14.24 -11.62
C SER A 67 16.11 -12.89 -12.31
N SER A 68 14.99 -12.57 -12.98
CA SER A 68 14.78 -11.24 -13.55
C SER A 68 14.60 -10.22 -12.42
N PRO A 69 15.36 -9.11 -12.42
CA PRO A 69 15.17 -8.06 -11.42
C PRO A 69 13.76 -7.47 -11.39
N SER A 70 13.13 -7.27 -12.55
CA SER A 70 11.77 -6.70 -12.61
C SER A 70 10.73 -7.63 -11.98
N VAL A 71 10.79 -8.92 -12.33
CA VAL A 71 9.93 -9.96 -11.73
C VAL A 71 10.22 -10.06 -10.23
N ARG A 72 11.48 -10.06 -9.82
CA ARG A 72 11.82 -10.10 -8.39
C ARG A 72 11.19 -8.93 -7.63
N SER A 73 11.35 -7.70 -8.13
CA SER A 73 10.80 -6.52 -7.47
C SER A 73 9.28 -6.58 -7.36
N GLU A 74 8.58 -7.01 -8.40
CA GLU A 74 7.12 -7.17 -8.39
C GLU A 74 6.63 -8.07 -7.25
N TYR A 75 7.18 -9.28 -7.13
CA TYR A 75 6.78 -10.22 -6.08
C TYR A 75 7.29 -9.85 -4.68
N VAL A 76 8.44 -9.16 -4.59
CA VAL A 76 8.91 -8.59 -3.32
C VAL A 76 7.99 -7.48 -2.87
N PHE A 77 7.59 -6.57 -3.75
CA PHE A 77 6.63 -5.51 -3.45
C PHE A 77 5.30 -6.09 -2.96
N GLN A 78 4.77 -7.11 -3.63
CA GLN A 78 3.55 -7.78 -3.17
C GLN A 78 3.71 -8.39 -1.77
N LEU A 79 4.84 -9.05 -1.50
CA LEU A 79 5.12 -9.59 -0.17
C LEU A 79 5.15 -8.48 0.91
N ILE A 80 5.80 -7.35 0.63
CA ILE A 80 5.85 -6.23 1.57
C ILE A 80 4.48 -5.57 1.71
N HIS A 81 3.67 -5.49 0.64
CA HIS A 81 2.30 -4.99 0.67
C HIS A 81 1.45 -5.77 1.68
N GLU A 82 1.44 -7.10 1.59
CA GLU A 82 0.73 -7.94 2.55
C GLU A 82 1.29 -7.86 3.97
N PHE A 83 2.61 -7.65 4.10
CA PHE A 83 3.21 -7.41 5.41
C PHE A 83 2.75 -6.10 6.03
N VAL A 84 2.62 -5.03 5.25
CA VAL A 84 2.10 -3.76 5.73
C VAL A 84 0.66 -3.93 6.22
N HIS A 85 -0.20 -4.64 5.47
CA HIS A 85 -1.54 -5.00 5.96
C HIS A 85 -1.47 -5.73 7.31
N SER A 86 -0.59 -6.72 7.43
CA SER A 86 -0.42 -7.46 8.68
C SER A 86 -0.05 -6.56 9.87
N VAL A 87 0.78 -5.54 9.65
CA VAL A 87 1.20 -4.61 10.67
C VAL A 87 0.07 -3.66 11.04
N ILE A 88 -0.52 -2.99 10.06
CA ILE A 88 -1.52 -1.94 10.34
C ILE A 88 -2.84 -2.51 10.87
N GLN A 89 -3.23 -3.72 10.45
CA GLN A 89 -4.42 -4.39 10.98
C GLN A 89 -4.18 -4.99 12.38
N GLN A 90 -2.95 -5.33 12.75
CA GLN A 90 -2.62 -5.67 14.14
C GLN A 90 -2.57 -4.44 15.06
N ILE A 91 -2.19 -3.27 14.53
CA ILE A 91 -2.30 -2.00 15.25
C ILE A 91 -3.77 -1.63 15.47
N ASN A 92 -4.59 -1.75 14.42
CA ASN A 92 -6.00 -1.42 14.45
C ASN A 92 -6.77 -2.28 13.44
N SER A 93 -7.46 -3.32 13.91
CA SER A 93 -8.18 -4.26 13.04
C SER A 93 -9.33 -3.64 12.24
N LYS A 94 -9.79 -2.44 12.62
CA LYS A 94 -10.84 -1.72 11.87
C LYS A 94 -10.29 -1.05 10.61
N ILE A 95 -8.98 -0.87 10.48
CA ILE A 95 -8.41 -0.13 9.33
C ILE A 95 -8.74 -0.79 7.98
N GLY A 96 -8.89 -2.12 7.94
CA GLY A 96 -9.30 -2.84 6.73
C GLY A 96 -10.70 -2.47 6.22
N GLN A 97 -11.50 -1.76 7.02
CA GLN A 97 -12.79 -1.20 6.59
C GLN A 97 -12.65 0.15 5.90
N VAL A 98 -11.50 0.83 6.08
CA VAL A 98 -11.15 2.11 5.46
C VAL A 98 -10.21 1.83 4.29
N LYS A 99 -10.75 1.23 3.22
CA LYS A 99 -9.96 0.65 2.11
C LYS A 99 -8.90 1.58 1.51
N TRP A 100 -9.20 2.86 1.29
CA TRP A 100 -8.22 3.80 0.74
C TRP A 100 -7.01 3.97 1.67
N LEU A 101 -7.22 3.93 2.98
CA LEU A 101 -6.15 4.06 3.95
C LEU A 101 -5.38 2.75 4.09
N ASP A 102 -6.07 1.61 4.14
CA ASP A 102 -5.45 0.28 4.22
C ASP A 102 -4.58 -0.01 2.98
N GLU A 103 -5.19 -0.01 1.80
CA GLU A 103 -4.52 -0.27 0.52
C GLU A 103 -3.53 0.83 0.17
N GLY A 104 -3.87 2.10 0.40
CA GLY A 104 -2.95 3.20 0.16
C GLY A 104 -1.70 3.13 1.02
N THR A 105 -1.84 2.71 2.29
CA THR A 105 -0.70 2.56 3.20
C THR A 105 0.20 1.42 2.76
N ALA A 106 -0.39 0.29 2.40
CA ALA A 106 0.33 -0.85 1.86
C ALA A 106 1.06 -0.51 0.55
N TYR A 107 0.38 0.15 -0.41
CA TYR A 107 0.94 0.55 -1.70
C TYR A 107 2.07 1.58 -1.59
N TYR A 108 1.95 2.53 -0.65
CA TYR A 108 2.99 3.51 -0.34
C TYR A 108 4.20 2.85 0.31
N ALA A 109 3.98 2.09 1.39
CA ALA A 109 5.06 1.58 2.22
C ALA A 109 5.79 0.39 1.59
N SER A 110 5.13 -0.38 0.70
CA SER A 110 5.75 -1.46 -0.07
C SER A 110 6.73 -0.96 -1.14
N GLY A 111 6.60 0.31 -1.55
CA GLY A 111 7.37 0.89 -2.65
C GLY A 111 6.72 0.76 -4.02
N GLN A 112 5.51 0.16 -4.11
CA GLN A 112 4.77 0.08 -5.37
C GLN A 112 4.46 1.45 -5.94
N LEU A 113 4.04 2.41 -5.10
CA LEU A 113 3.80 3.78 -5.56
C LEU A 113 5.05 4.40 -6.20
N GLU A 114 6.21 4.26 -5.56
CA GLU A 114 7.47 4.82 -6.05
C GLU A 114 7.90 4.16 -7.38
N ALA A 115 7.64 2.86 -7.54
CA ALA A 115 7.88 2.15 -8.78
C ALA A 115 6.91 2.60 -9.90
N GLU A 116 5.62 2.76 -9.59
CA GLU A 116 4.61 3.20 -10.55
C GLU A 116 4.83 4.66 -10.99
N LEU A 117 5.27 5.55 -10.09
CA LEU A 117 5.63 6.93 -10.44
C LEU A 117 6.80 7.02 -11.44
N LYS A 118 7.66 6.00 -11.51
CA LYS A 118 8.77 5.88 -12.48
C LYS A 118 8.37 5.13 -13.75
N SER A 119 7.19 4.53 -13.78
CA SER A 119 6.64 3.80 -14.92
C SER A 119 5.95 4.77 -15.90
N PRO A 120 5.87 4.43 -17.20
CA PRO A 120 5.02 5.16 -18.14
C PRO A 120 3.51 4.96 -17.91
N THR A 121 3.09 4.25 -16.85
CA THR A 121 1.69 4.05 -16.48
C THR A 121 0.97 5.39 -16.35
N ARG A 122 -0.26 5.47 -16.88
CA ARG A 122 -1.08 6.69 -16.82
C ARG A 122 -2.37 6.41 -16.09
N HIS A 123 -2.73 7.34 -15.21
CA HIS A 123 -4.05 7.42 -14.57
C HIS A 123 -4.77 8.64 -15.15
N PRO A 124 -5.50 8.47 -16.27
CA PRO A 124 -6.01 9.60 -17.06
C PRO A 124 -7.17 10.34 -16.39
N VAL A 125 -7.82 9.73 -15.40
CA VAL A 125 -8.99 10.28 -14.71
C VAL A 125 -8.62 10.49 -13.25
N PHE A 126 -8.50 11.75 -12.85
CA PHE A 126 -8.34 12.12 -11.46
C PHE A 126 -9.70 12.05 -10.74
N PRO A 127 -9.84 11.33 -9.63
CA PRO A 127 -11.12 11.15 -8.95
C PRO A 127 -11.60 12.45 -8.30
N ASP A 128 -12.91 12.69 -8.32
CA ASP A 128 -13.53 13.77 -7.54
C ASP A 128 -13.67 13.40 -6.06
N PHE A 129 -14.14 14.35 -5.24
CA PHE A 129 -14.24 14.16 -3.79
C PHE A 129 -15.22 13.03 -3.45
N GLU A 130 -16.38 13.03 -4.10
CA GLU A 130 -17.44 12.05 -3.92
C GLU A 130 -16.97 10.65 -4.29
N GLN A 131 -16.15 10.51 -5.33
CA GLN A 131 -15.55 9.24 -5.75
C GLN A 131 -14.54 8.73 -4.73
N VAL A 132 -13.64 9.57 -4.21
CA VAL A 132 -12.67 9.17 -3.17
C VAL A 132 -13.37 8.80 -1.87
N ALA A 133 -14.42 9.53 -1.50
CA ALA A 133 -15.22 9.26 -0.30
C ALA A 133 -16.18 8.06 -0.47
N SER A 134 -16.37 7.56 -1.69
CA SER A 134 -17.33 6.49 -1.97
C SER A 134 -16.81 5.12 -1.54
N PRO A 135 -17.67 4.26 -0.94
CA PRO A 135 -17.32 2.86 -0.69
C PRO A 135 -17.03 2.06 -1.98
N SER A 136 -17.50 2.53 -3.14
CA SER A 136 -17.28 1.89 -4.44
C SER A 136 -16.02 2.38 -5.18
N PHE A 137 -15.14 3.16 -4.52
CA PHE A 137 -13.99 3.78 -5.17
C PHE A 137 -13.11 2.75 -5.92
N PHE A 138 -12.83 1.62 -5.28
CA PHE A 138 -12.02 0.54 -5.85
C PHE A 138 -12.73 -0.19 -6.99
N ASP A 139 -14.05 -0.32 -6.95
CA ASP A 139 -14.84 -0.99 -8.00
C ASP A 139 -14.89 -0.14 -9.28
N VAL A 140 -14.83 1.19 -9.13
CA VAL A 140 -14.91 2.14 -10.26
C VAL A 140 -13.53 2.43 -10.85
N PHE A 141 -12.50 2.58 -10.02
CA PHE A 141 -11.17 3.02 -10.45
C PHE A 141 -10.14 1.88 -10.62
N ASN A 142 -10.45 0.66 -10.16
CA ASN A 142 -9.56 -0.52 -10.23
C ASN A 142 -8.12 -0.16 -9.80
N GLN A 143 -7.12 -0.42 -10.65
CA GLN A 143 -5.70 -0.12 -10.40
C GLN A 143 -5.45 1.35 -10.03
N SER A 144 -6.23 2.29 -10.58
CA SER A 144 -6.05 3.71 -10.27
C SER A 144 -6.45 4.04 -8.83
N ALA A 145 -7.35 3.26 -8.21
CA ALA A 145 -7.70 3.45 -6.81
C ALA A 145 -6.51 3.21 -5.88
N TYR A 146 -5.71 2.18 -6.16
CA TYR A 146 -4.47 1.89 -5.42
C TYR A 146 -3.45 3.02 -5.57
N PHE A 147 -3.21 3.46 -6.80
CA PHE A 147 -2.31 4.58 -7.09
C PHE A 147 -2.73 5.84 -6.33
N TYR A 148 -3.98 6.29 -6.49
CA TYR A 148 -4.45 7.51 -5.84
C TYR A 148 -4.45 7.36 -4.31
N SER A 149 -4.87 6.22 -3.77
CA SER A 149 -4.78 5.93 -2.34
C SER A 149 -3.34 6.04 -1.82
N GLY A 150 -2.37 5.50 -2.55
CA GLY A 150 -0.94 5.65 -2.25
C GLY A 150 -0.50 7.11 -2.26
N THR A 151 -0.96 7.91 -3.23
CA THR A 151 -0.63 9.35 -3.27
C THR A 151 -1.28 10.14 -2.14
N ILE A 152 -2.48 9.74 -1.66
CA ILE A 152 -3.11 10.34 -0.48
C ILE A 152 -2.24 10.08 0.75
N VAL A 153 -1.80 8.84 0.96
CA VAL A 153 -0.91 8.48 2.08
C VAL A 153 0.42 9.22 1.97
N LYS A 154 1.03 9.27 0.78
CA LYS A 154 2.25 10.06 0.55
C LYS A 154 2.06 11.54 0.88
N PHE A 155 0.91 12.12 0.53
CA PHE A 155 0.60 13.50 0.87
C PHE A 155 0.47 13.70 2.38
N ILE A 156 -0.15 12.75 3.10
CA ILE A 156 -0.19 12.79 4.57
C ILE A 156 1.24 12.82 5.12
N THR A 157 2.13 11.95 4.64
CA THR A 157 3.52 11.90 5.12
C THR A 157 4.31 13.16 4.77
N ASP A 158 4.14 13.68 3.56
CA ASP A 158 4.91 14.84 3.07
C ASP A 158 4.45 16.15 3.74
N LYS A 159 3.14 16.31 4.01
CA LYS A 159 2.57 17.53 4.58
C LYS A 159 2.47 17.51 6.10
N TYR A 160 2.02 16.40 6.67
CA TYR A 160 1.72 16.29 8.11
C TYR A 160 2.73 15.42 8.87
N GLY A 161 3.64 14.74 8.15
CA GLY A 161 4.66 13.88 8.74
C GLY A 161 4.20 12.45 9.02
N GLN A 162 5.17 11.55 9.16
CA GLN A 162 4.97 10.13 9.45
C GLN A 162 4.19 9.88 10.76
N GLU A 163 4.40 10.72 11.79
CA GLU A 163 3.68 10.60 13.05
C GLU A 163 2.17 10.81 12.88
N SER A 164 1.78 11.72 11.98
CA SER A 164 0.38 11.99 11.66
C SER A 164 -0.27 10.82 10.93
N LEU A 165 0.43 10.20 9.96
CA LEU A 165 -0.03 8.94 9.36
C LEU A 165 -0.25 7.86 10.43
N ASN A 166 0.68 7.72 11.37
CA ASN A 166 0.57 6.77 12.47
C ASN A 166 -0.64 7.01 13.38
N LYS A 167 -0.99 8.28 13.65
CA LYS A 167 -2.18 8.65 14.41
C LYS A 167 -3.46 8.30 13.66
N VAL A 168 -3.51 8.60 12.36
CA VAL A 168 -4.65 8.31 11.48
C VAL A 168 -4.89 6.81 11.37
N ILE A 169 -3.84 5.99 11.16
CA ILE A 169 -3.94 4.51 11.13
C ILE A 169 -4.57 3.96 12.42
N ARG A 170 -4.17 4.51 13.57
CA ARG A 170 -4.67 4.08 14.89
C ARG A 170 -6.11 4.52 15.15
N ASN A 171 -6.53 5.67 14.61
CA ASN A 171 -7.85 6.25 14.87
C ASN A 171 -8.43 6.90 13.60
N PRO A 172 -8.76 6.13 12.54
CA PRO A 172 -9.16 6.68 11.26
C PRO A 172 -10.47 7.48 11.33
N ASP A 173 -11.37 7.14 12.27
CA ASP A 173 -12.64 7.84 12.50
C ASP A 173 -12.45 9.29 13.00
N HIS A 174 -11.26 9.65 13.48
CA HIS A 174 -10.92 10.99 13.99
C HIS A 174 -10.00 11.76 13.03
N PHE A 175 -10.00 11.41 11.74
CA PHE A 175 -9.10 11.99 10.73
C PHE A 175 -9.03 13.52 10.79
N GLU A 176 -10.18 14.20 10.80
CA GLU A 176 -10.24 15.65 10.73
C GLU A 176 -9.66 16.32 11.98
N GLU A 177 -9.89 15.73 13.16
CA GLU A 177 -9.34 16.21 14.43
C GLU A 177 -7.82 16.00 14.50
N LEU A 178 -7.35 14.84 14.05
CA LEU A 178 -5.94 14.46 14.09
C LEU A 178 -5.08 15.31 13.15
N LEU A 179 -5.60 15.64 11.98
CA LEU A 179 -4.90 16.48 10.99
C LEU A 179 -5.29 17.96 11.07
N ASN A 180 -6.26 18.30 11.92
CA ASN A 180 -6.82 19.65 12.06
C ASN A 180 -7.24 20.27 10.72
N VAL A 181 -7.95 19.48 9.90
CA VAL A 181 -8.42 19.86 8.57
C VAL A 181 -9.67 19.04 8.23
N SER A 182 -10.67 19.65 7.56
CA SER A 182 -11.81 18.87 7.07
C SER A 182 -11.38 17.91 5.96
N PHE A 183 -12.09 16.80 5.77
CA PHE A 183 -11.77 15.84 4.73
C PHE A 183 -11.89 16.46 3.32
N GLN A 184 -12.83 17.38 3.13
CA GLN A 184 -12.98 18.12 1.88
C GLN A 184 -11.80 19.06 1.61
N THR A 185 -11.38 19.86 2.60
CA THR A 185 -10.20 20.73 2.45
C THR A 185 -8.94 19.91 2.24
N PHE A 186 -8.77 18.80 2.97
CA PHE A 186 -7.67 17.88 2.77
C PHE A 186 -7.64 17.33 1.32
N TYR A 187 -8.78 16.93 0.77
CA TYR A 187 -8.87 16.47 -0.62
C TYR A 187 -8.47 17.56 -1.62
N GLU A 188 -8.92 18.80 -1.43
CA GLU A 188 -8.56 19.92 -2.31
C GLU A 188 -7.05 20.18 -2.30
N GLU A 189 -6.45 20.14 -1.12
CA GLU A 189 -5.01 20.32 -0.94
C GLU A 189 -4.19 19.16 -1.53
N TRP A 190 -4.63 17.91 -1.31
CA TRP A 190 -4.03 16.72 -1.91
C TRP A 190 -4.10 16.77 -3.43
N LYS A 191 -5.23 17.19 -3.99
CA LYS A 191 -5.42 17.34 -5.44
C LYS A 191 -4.47 18.38 -6.03
N ALA A 192 -4.34 19.53 -5.36
CA ALA A 192 -3.41 20.58 -5.77
C ALA A 192 -1.95 20.08 -5.71
N TRP A 193 -1.57 19.40 -4.63
CA TRP A 193 -0.25 18.80 -4.46
C TRP A 193 0.03 17.74 -5.53
N SER A 194 -0.93 16.85 -5.81
CA SER A 194 -0.78 15.78 -6.79
C SER A 194 -0.56 16.32 -8.19
N ASN A 195 -1.31 17.36 -8.59
CA ASN A 195 -1.11 18.00 -9.89
C ASN A 195 0.30 18.61 -10.02
N HIS A 196 0.84 19.20 -8.96
CA HIS A 196 2.20 19.76 -8.97
C HIS A 196 3.27 18.66 -8.99
N SER A 197 3.18 17.69 -8.08
CA SER A 197 4.17 16.62 -7.88
C SER A 197 4.22 15.62 -9.04
N LEU A 198 3.07 15.26 -9.61
CA LEU A 198 3.03 14.36 -10.79
C LEU A 198 3.58 15.07 -12.03
N MET A 199 3.37 16.38 -12.18
CA MET A 199 3.95 17.16 -13.27
C MET A 199 5.48 17.32 -13.15
N SER A 200 6.04 17.40 -11.94
CA SER A 200 7.51 17.48 -11.77
C SER A 200 8.19 16.15 -12.10
N ILE A 201 7.59 15.02 -11.70
CA ILE A 201 8.12 13.68 -12.01
C ILE A 201 8.15 13.41 -13.52
N VAL A 202 7.11 13.84 -14.24
CA VAL A 202 7.08 13.77 -15.71
C VAL A 202 8.21 14.60 -16.32
N LYS A 203 8.46 15.83 -15.84
CA LYS A 203 9.53 16.67 -16.41
C LYS A 203 10.91 16.07 -16.22
N GLU A 204 11.20 15.47 -15.07
CA GLU A 204 12.50 14.82 -14.80
C GLU A 204 12.74 13.60 -15.69
N ASN A 205 11.70 12.80 -15.95
CA ASN A 205 11.81 11.59 -16.78
C ASN A 205 11.94 11.85 -18.29
N PHE A 206 11.65 13.06 -18.77
CA PHE A 206 11.77 13.44 -20.20
C PHE A 206 12.90 14.44 -20.49
N SER A 207 13.69 14.81 -19.48
CA SER A 207 14.83 15.74 -19.61
C SER A 207 16.20 15.04 -19.64
N GLY A 208 16.22 13.70 -19.65
CA GLY A 208 17.42 12.86 -19.67
C GLY A 208 17.69 12.20 -21.01
#